data_AF-A0A2S1JQA7-F1
#
_entry.id   AF-A0A2S1JQA7-F1
#
_cell.length_a   1.000
_cell.length_b   1.000
_cell.length_c   1.000
_cell.angle_alpha   90.00
_cell.angle_beta   90.00
_cell.angle_gamma   90.00
#
_symmetry.space_group_name_H-M   'P 1'
#
loop_
_entity.id
_entity.type
_entity.pdbx_description
1 polymer ?
#
loop_
_entity_poly.entity_id
_entity_poly.type
_entity_poly.pdbx_seq_one_letter_code
_entity_poly.pdbx_strand_id
1 'polypeptide(L)'
;MNQLVSIADREGDIHERFQLAEDQNGQRRASYIVRAKANRSLEIGGEDTTLLWDYMTKQKPIGKYSVGIPKRNGEPEREAKVSVSIAEVRLQGKGKSKRPLSLYAVFAKELSPPEGEKGIEWMLLTDLAVEDFKQARIIIEWYRSRWDIETYFRVVKGGCQIESNCFRTEQRMLNCIAIYMIIGWRLHSMTTRARTLPDTSCTNVYSEKE
;
A
#
# COMPACT_ATOMS: atom_id res chain seq x y z
N MET A 1 0.07 -0.87 22.09
CA MET A 1 -1.24 -0.51 21.49
C MET A 1 -1.20 -1.02 20.05
N ASN A 2 -2.07 -1.96 19.66
CA ASN A 2 -1.99 -2.58 18.32
C ASN A 2 -2.65 -1.65 17.30
N GLN A 3 -1.85 -1.10 16.38
CA GLN A 3 -2.31 -0.25 15.28
C GLN A 3 -2.56 -1.11 14.04
N LEU A 4 -3.71 -0.92 13.39
CA LEU A 4 -4.04 -1.56 12.12
C LEU A 4 -4.02 -0.51 11.01
N VAL A 5 -3.31 -0.80 9.91
CA VAL A 5 -3.20 0.10 8.76
C VAL A 5 -3.66 -0.64 7.51
N SER A 6 -4.66 -0.11 6.83
CA SER A 6 -5.17 -0.61 5.55
C SER A 6 -4.39 0.01 4.40
N ILE A 7 -3.69 -0.81 3.63
CA ILE A 7 -2.86 -0.35 2.51
C ILE A 7 -3.57 -0.67 1.19
N ALA A 8 -3.67 0.30 0.28
CA ALA A 8 -4.24 0.11 -1.05
C ALA A 8 -3.42 0.79 -2.15
N ASP A 9 -3.47 0.24 -3.36
CA ASP A 9 -2.89 0.88 -4.53
C ASP A 9 -3.80 1.98 -5.10
N ARG A 10 -3.59 2.31 -6.37
CA ARG A 10 -4.32 3.33 -7.13
C ARG A 10 -5.82 3.05 -7.25
N GLU A 11 -6.27 1.81 -7.12
CA GLU A 11 -7.70 1.48 -7.15
C GLU A 11 -8.38 1.84 -5.83
N GLY A 12 -7.61 1.94 -4.73
CA GLY A 12 -8.11 2.41 -3.44
C GLY A 12 -8.39 3.91 -3.38
N ASP A 13 -7.99 4.69 -4.39
CA ASP A 13 -8.12 6.16 -4.43
C ASP A 13 -9.57 6.60 -4.72
N ILE A 14 -10.46 6.33 -3.77
CA ILE A 14 -11.90 6.59 -3.83
C ILE A 14 -12.24 7.64 -2.77
N HIS A 15 -12.92 8.72 -3.15
CA HIS A 15 -13.17 9.83 -2.22
C HIS A 15 -14.04 9.42 -1.02
N GLU A 16 -15.06 8.63 -1.28
CA GLU A 16 -16.01 8.09 -0.31
C GLU A 16 -15.31 7.22 0.75
N ARG A 17 -14.19 6.59 0.39
CA ARG A 17 -13.36 5.83 1.35
C ARG A 17 -12.72 6.74 2.38
N PHE A 18 -12.21 7.90 1.95
CA PHE A 18 -11.63 8.89 2.86
C PHE A 18 -12.71 9.56 3.71
N GLN A 19 -13.87 9.88 3.13
CA GLN A 19 -15.04 10.39 3.87
C GLN A 19 -15.49 9.41 4.95
N LEU A 20 -15.61 8.12 4.62
CA LEU A 20 -15.99 7.09 5.57
C LEU A 20 -15.01 7.00 6.76
N ALA A 21 -13.71 7.12 6.48
CA ALA A 21 -12.69 7.11 7.54
C ALA A 21 -12.78 8.36 8.45
N GLU A 22 -13.08 9.53 7.89
CA GLU A 22 -13.30 10.75 8.68
C GLU A 22 -14.61 10.70 9.48
N ASP A 23 -15.69 10.16 8.91
CA ASP A 23 -16.98 10.01 9.60
C ASP A 23 -16.90 9.04 10.78
N GLN A 24 -15.95 8.11 10.76
CA GLN A 24 -15.67 7.17 11.85
C GLN A 24 -14.57 7.67 12.80
N ASN A 25 -14.14 8.93 12.69
CA ASN A 25 -13.09 9.47 13.54
C ASN A 25 -13.48 9.41 15.03
N GLY A 26 -12.52 9.07 15.91
CA GLY A 26 -12.77 8.82 17.32
C GLY A 26 -13.29 7.42 17.67
N GLN A 27 -13.60 6.58 16.68
CA GLN A 27 -13.86 5.14 16.89
C GLN A 27 -12.59 4.32 16.69
N ARG A 28 -12.59 3.08 17.20
CA ARG A 28 -11.52 2.11 16.90
C ARG A 28 -11.62 1.67 15.44
N ARG A 29 -10.90 2.35 14.55
CA ARG A 29 -10.80 2.03 13.12
C ARG A 29 -9.35 1.78 12.69
N ALA A 30 -9.17 1.16 11.53
CA ALA A 30 -7.88 1.12 10.87
C ALA A 30 -7.52 2.50 10.31
N SER A 31 -6.24 2.87 10.40
CA SER A 31 -5.65 3.93 9.59
C SER A 31 -5.50 3.44 8.15
N TYR A 32 -5.15 4.32 7.20
CA TYR A 32 -4.99 3.94 5.80
C TYR A 32 -3.75 4.53 5.16
N ILE A 33 -3.22 3.82 4.16
CA ILE A 33 -2.26 4.35 3.18
C ILE A 33 -2.78 3.98 1.80
N VAL A 34 -3.06 4.99 0.99
CA VAL A 34 -3.60 4.81 -0.37
C VAL A 34 -2.69 5.49 -1.37
N ARG A 35 -2.25 4.78 -2.41
CA ARG A 35 -1.53 5.43 -3.51
C ARG A 35 -2.49 6.23 -4.37
N ALA A 36 -2.29 7.53 -4.46
CA ALA A 36 -3.11 8.39 -5.29
C ALA A 36 -2.99 8.03 -6.78
N LYS A 37 -4.13 8.09 -7.44
CA LYS A 37 -4.35 7.95 -8.89
C LYS A 37 -4.85 9.26 -9.49
N ALA A 38 -5.78 9.92 -8.82
CA ALA A 38 -6.42 11.13 -9.28
C ALA A 38 -5.64 12.37 -8.82
N ASN A 39 -5.37 13.30 -9.74
CA ASN A 39 -4.81 14.60 -9.42
C ASN A 39 -5.90 15.49 -8.78
N ARG A 40 -6.17 15.24 -7.50
CA ARG A 40 -7.27 15.85 -6.74
C ARG A 40 -7.02 17.34 -6.51
N SER A 41 -8.09 18.13 -6.52
CA SER A 41 -8.04 19.53 -6.09
C SER A 41 -7.86 19.63 -4.59
N LEU A 42 -6.96 20.50 -4.16
CA LEU A 42 -6.67 20.86 -2.78
C LEU A 42 -7.15 22.29 -2.50
N GLU A 43 -7.66 22.52 -1.30
CA GLU A 43 -7.92 23.85 -0.76
C GLU A 43 -6.61 24.41 -0.18
N ILE A 44 -6.17 25.59 -0.64
CA ILE A 44 -4.91 26.23 -0.19
C ILE A 44 -5.09 27.59 0.47
N GLY A 45 -6.32 28.11 0.52
CA GLY A 45 -6.68 29.32 1.24
C GLY A 45 -7.89 30.02 0.61
N GLY A 46 -8.89 30.39 1.41
CA GLY A 46 -10.12 31.01 0.89
C GLY A 46 -10.80 30.13 -0.16
N GLU A 47 -11.06 30.70 -1.34
CA GLU A 47 -11.64 30.00 -2.50
C GLU A 47 -10.57 29.42 -3.45
N ASP A 48 -9.27 29.63 -3.17
CA ASP A 48 -8.19 29.20 -4.03
C ASP A 48 -7.94 27.68 -3.93
N THR A 49 -7.74 27.08 -5.11
CA THR A 49 -7.45 25.65 -5.23
C THR A 49 -6.20 25.39 -6.08
N THR A 50 -5.54 24.27 -5.81
CA THR A 50 -4.43 23.76 -6.62
C THR A 50 -4.58 22.26 -6.79
N LEU A 51 -3.93 21.68 -7.78
CA LEU A 51 -3.90 20.23 -7.93
C LEU A 51 -2.84 19.59 -7.01
N LEU A 52 -3.12 18.38 -6.53
CA LEU A 52 -2.27 17.64 -5.59
C LEU A 52 -0.83 17.47 -6.09
N TRP A 53 -0.63 17.08 -7.35
CA TRP A 53 0.73 16.90 -7.90
C TRP A 53 1.46 18.23 -8.04
N ASP A 54 0.77 19.30 -8.46
CA ASP A 54 1.36 20.62 -8.61
C ASP A 54 1.78 21.19 -7.26
N TYR A 55 0.97 20.96 -6.22
CA TYR A 55 1.28 21.35 -4.85
C TYR A 55 2.47 20.56 -4.30
N MET A 56 2.44 19.22 -4.40
CA MET A 56 3.45 18.36 -3.80
C MET A 56 4.81 18.42 -4.52
N THR A 57 4.83 18.68 -5.83
CA THR A 57 6.08 18.85 -6.60
C THR A 57 6.82 20.12 -6.20
N LYS A 58 6.11 21.14 -5.68
CA LYS A 58 6.70 22.39 -5.19
C LYS A 58 7.21 22.28 -3.75
N GLN A 59 6.82 21.24 -3.01
CA GLN A 59 7.26 21.06 -1.62
C GLN A 59 8.74 20.72 -1.55
N LYS A 60 9.45 21.38 -0.64
CA LYS A 60 10.87 21.11 -0.39
C LYS A 60 11.03 19.67 0.13
N PRO A 61 11.91 18.85 -0.49
CA PRO A 61 12.20 17.52 0.04
C PRO A 61 12.74 17.61 1.46
N ILE A 62 12.17 16.80 2.35
CA ILE A 62 12.58 16.71 3.76
C ILE A 62 13.70 15.68 3.96
N GLY A 63 13.97 14.85 2.94
CA GLY A 63 15.04 13.87 3.00
C GLY A 63 15.13 13.02 1.73
N LYS A 64 16.15 12.15 1.70
CA LYS A 64 16.42 11.21 0.61
C LYS A 64 16.86 9.88 1.19
N TYR A 65 16.49 8.76 0.57
CA TYR A 65 17.03 7.45 0.93
C TYR A 65 16.91 6.43 -0.21
N SER A 66 17.63 5.31 -0.09
CA SER A 66 17.56 4.20 -1.04
C SER A 66 16.40 3.27 -0.70
N VAL A 67 15.63 2.92 -1.72
CA VAL A 67 14.58 1.90 -1.67
C VAL A 67 15.02 0.73 -2.53
N GLY A 68 15.08 -0.47 -1.96
CA GLY A 68 15.34 -1.69 -2.72
C GLY A 68 14.15 -2.08 -3.59
N ILE A 69 14.38 -2.23 -4.90
CA ILE A 69 13.41 -2.75 -5.86
C ILE A 69 13.76 -4.21 -6.10
N PRO A 70 12.91 -5.17 -5.70
CA PRO A 70 13.17 -6.57 -5.93
C PRO A 70 13.13 -6.89 -7.43
N LYS A 71 13.87 -7.91 -7.85
CA LYS A 71 13.85 -8.44 -9.22
C LYS A 71 12.41 -8.73 -9.67
N ARG A 72 12.08 -8.31 -10.90
CA ARG A 72 10.78 -8.55 -11.55
C ARG A 72 10.99 -9.15 -12.94
N ASN A 73 9.91 -9.61 -13.58
CA ASN A 73 9.96 -10.29 -14.88
C ASN A 73 10.75 -9.46 -15.92
N GLY A 74 12.02 -9.79 -16.15
CA GLY A 74 12.91 -9.08 -17.07
C GLY A 74 13.67 -7.90 -16.48
N GLU A 75 13.35 -7.45 -15.26
CA GLU A 75 14.00 -6.30 -14.60
C GLU A 75 14.90 -6.78 -13.45
N PRO A 76 16.19 -6.40 -13.42
CA PRO A 76 17.10 -6.78 -12.36
C PRO A 76 16.70 -6.13 -11.02
N GLU A 77 17.12 -6.75 -9.93
CA GLU A 77 17.10 -6.08 -8.62
C GLU A 77 17.99 -4.84 -8.68
N ARG A 78 17.51 -3.73 -8.11
CA ARG A 78 18.26 -2.48 -8.07
C ARG A 78 17.87 -1.63 -6.86
N GLU A 79 18.74 -0.70 -6.49
CA GLU A 79 18.40 0.35 -5.54
C GLU A 79 17.90 1.61 -6.29
N ALA A 80 16.81 2.20 -5.81
CA ALA A 80 16.31 3.48 -6.27
C ALA A 80 16.48 4.54 -5.19
N LYS A 81 17.21 5.62 -5.50
CA LYS A 81 17.33 6.77 -4.59
C LYS A 81 16.14 7.69 -4.75
N VAL A 82 15.30 7.78 -3.73
CA VAL A 82 14.09 8.60 -3.73
C VAL A 82 14.29 9.86 -2.90
N SER A 83 13.76 10.99 -3.37
CA SER A 83 13.48 12.16 -2.53
C SER A 83 12.08 12.09 -1.96
N VAL A 84 11.91 12.54 -0.73
CA VAL A 84 10.65 12.50 -0.01
C VAL A 84 10.22 13.91 0.37
N SER A 85 8.99 14.28 0.02
CA SER A 85 8.30 15.49 0.46
C SER A 85 7.02 15.12 1.19
N ILE A 86 6.60 15.92 2.16
CA ILE A 86 5.38 15.72 2.95
C ILE A 86 4.56 17.00 3.00
N ALA A 87 3.26 16.87 3.18
CA ALA A 87 2.39 17.97 3.56
C ALA A 87 1.11 17.44 4.21
N GLU A 88 0.56 18.18 5.16
CA GLU A 88 -0.88 18.09 5.44
C GLU A 88 -1.61 18.79 4.29
N VAL A 89 -2.63 18.14 3.74
CA VAL A 89 -3.39 18.62 2.60
C VAL A 89 -4.88 18.52 2.88
N ARG A 90 -5.63 19.46 2.31
CA ARG A 90 -7.09 19.52 2.43
C ARG A 90 -7.72 19.24 1.08
N LEU A 91 -8.20 18.02 0.87
CA LEU A 91 -8.88 17.64 -0.37
C LEU A 91 -10.21 18.38 -0.48
N GLN A 92 -10.49 18.95 -1.65
CA GLN A 92 -11.81 19.51 -1.92
C GLN A 92 -12.89 18.42 -1.84
N GLY A 93 -14.00 18.74 -1.18
CA GLY A 93 -15.10 17.80 -0.99
C GLY A 93 -15.79 17.41 -2.30
N LYS A 94 -16.14 16.13 -2.42
CA LYS A 94 -16.92 15.57 -3.54
C LYS A 94 -18.13 14.78 -3.03
N GLY A 95 -18.97 14.36 -3.96
CA GLY A 95 -20.16 13.55 -3.68
C GLY A 95 -21.25 14.35 -2.96
N LYS A 96 -22.08 13.64 -2.18
CA LYS A 96 -23.26 14.24 -1.52
C LYS A 96 -22.91 15.23 -0.41
N SER A 97 -21.87 14.95 0.38
CA SER A 97 -21.53 15.79 1.53
C SER A 97 -20.82 17.09 1.12
N LYS A 98 -20.08 17.06 0.00
CA LYS A 98 -19.17 18.14 -0.45
C LYS A 98 -18.23 18.67 0.65
N ARG A 99 -18.02 17.92 1.74
CA ARG A 99 -17.14 18.32 2.84
C ARG A 99 -15.68 18.09 2.45
N PRO A 100 -14.80 19.07 2.68
CA PRO A 100 -13.37 18.89 2.47
C PRO A 100 -12.78 17.92 3.50
N LEU A 101 -11.70 17.24 3.11
CA LEU A 101 -11.06 16.21 3.93
C LEU A 101 -9.62 16.60 4.23
N SER A 102 -9.25 16.66 5.49
CA SER A 102 -7.85 16.83 5.92
C SER A 102 -7.15 15.48 6.02
N LEU A 103 -6.00 15.34 5.36
CA LEU A 103 -5.15 14.14 5.42
C LEU A 103 -3.69 14.51 5.10
N TYR A 104 -2.79 13.55 5.21
CA TYR A 104 -1.37 13.75 4.91
C TYR A 104 -1.01 13.15 3.55
N ALA A 105 -0.18 13.87 2.81
CA ALA A 105 0.42 13.42 1.56
C ALA A 105 1.91 13.15 1.76
N VAL A 106 2.37 11.96 1.37
CA VAL A 106 3.78 11.60 1.30
C VAL A 106 4.14 11.36 -0.17
N PHE A 107 5.04 12.19 -0.70
CA PHE A 107 5.47 12.12 -2.09
C PHE A 107 6.91 11.61 -2.17
N ALA A 108 7.08 10.38 -2.65
CA ALA A 108 8.38 9.78 -2.93
C ALA A 108 8.62 9.72 -4.44
N LYS A 109 9.71 10.36 -4.89
CA LYS A 109 10.08 10.45 -6.31
C LYS A 109 11.53 10.02 -6.51
N GLU A 110 11.78 9.13 -7.47
CA GLU A 110 13.12 8.71 -7.87
C GLU A 110 13.89 9.87 -8.49
N LEU A 111 15.12 10.09 -8.05
CA LEU A 111 15.93 11.22 -8.49
C LEU A 111 16.58 11.01 -9.86
N SER A 112 16.97 9.77 -10.15
CA SER A 112 17.72 9.41 -11.36
C SER A 112 17.28 8.01 -11.81
N PRO A 113 16.07 7.87 -12.36
CA PRO A 113 15.60 6.58 -12.85
C PRO A 113 16.49 6.11 -14.01
N PRO A 114 16.64 4.77 -14.19
CA PRO A 114 17.35 4.22 -15.33
C PRO A 114 16.75 4.71 -16.66
N GLU A 115 17.60 4.84 -17.68
CA GLU A 115 17.17 5.29 -18.99
C GLU A 115 16.11 4.33 -19.57
N GLY A 116 15.02 4.91 -20.09
CA GLY A 116 13.90 4.14 -20.63
C GLY A 116 12.97 3.53 -19.57
N GLU A 117 13.30 3.59 -18.28
CA GLU A 117 12.42 3.12 -17.20
C GLU A 117 11.55 4.24 -16.62
N LYS A 118 10.30 3.90 -16.26
CA LYS A 118 9.47 4.79 -15.47
C LYS A 118 9.90 4.73 -14.00
N GLY A 119 10.54 5.80 -13.53
CA GLY A 119 11.01 5.90 -12.16
C GLY A 119 9.92 5.73 -11.10
N ILE A 120 10.36 5.43 -9.87
CA ILE A 120 9.47 5.43 -8.71
C ILE A 120 8.83 6.81 -8.58
N GLU A 121 7.50 6.82 -8.58
CA GLU A 121 6.69 7.98 -8.23
C GLU A 121 5.48 7.51 -7.42
N TRP A 122 5.55 7.70 -6.12
CA TRP A 122 4.53 7.34 -5.14
C TRP A 122 4.00 8.60 -4.47
N MET A 123 2.77 8.95 -4.82
CA MET A 123 1.94 9.89 -4.08
C MET A 123 1.07 9.07 -3.13
N LEU A 124 1.33 9.12 -1.82
CA LEU A 124 0.64 8.32 -0.82
C LEU A 124 -0.21 9.23 0.06
N LEU A 125 -1.49 8.90 0.21
CA LEU A 125 -2.46 9.61 1.06
C LEU A 125 -2.72 8.77 2.31
N THR A 126 -2.66 9.41 3.49
CA THR A 126 -2.79 8.74 4.79
C THR A 126 -3.45 9.64 5.81
N ASP A 127 -4.20 9.05 6.75
CA ASP A 127 -4.74 9.75 7.92
C ASP A 127 -3.77 9.78 9.11
N LEU A 128 -2.66 9.05 9.00
CA LEU A 128 -1.56 9.10 9.96
C LEU A 128 -0.83 10.43 9.84
N ALA A 129 -0.58 11.08 10.98
CA ALA A 129 0.24 12.27 11.03
C ALA A 129 1.65 11.99 10.49
N VAL A 130 2.10 12.85 9.59
CA VAL A 130 3.46 12.82 9.03
C VAL A 130 4.03 14.23 9.09
N GLU A 131 4.88 14.45 10.08
CA GLU A 131 5.52 15.73 10.42
C GLU A 131 7.03 15.69 10.12
N ASP A 132 7.63 14.51 10.08
CA ASP A 132 9.07 14.35 9.88
C ASP A 132 9.46 13.25 8.87
N PHE A 133 10.77 13.21 8.58
CA PHE A 133 11.32 12.26 7.62
C PHE A 133 11.26 10.81 8.10
N LYS A 134 11.33 10.55 9.41
CA LYS A 134 11.25 9.19 9.96
C LYS A 134 9.86 8.63 9.78
N GLN A 135 8.83 9.42 10.09
CA GLN A 135 7.43 9.07 9.87
C GLN A 135 7.13 8.85 8.39
N ALA A 136 7.61 9.74 7.52
CA ALA A 136 7.44 9.59 6.07
C ALA A 136 8.05 8.28 5.54
N ARG A 137 9.23 7.89 6.04
CA ARG A 137 9.84 6.59 5.71
C ARG A 137 8.97 5.43 6.15
N ILE A 138 8.38 5.46 7.35
CA ILE A 138 7.49 4.41 7.83
C ILE A 138 6.31 4.22 6.87
N ILE A 139 5.68 5.31 6.41
CA ILE A 139 4.58 5.25 5.43
C ILE A 139 5.02 4.59 4.12
N ILE A 140 6.20 4.95 3.62
CA ILE A 140 6.73 4.36 2.38
C ILE A 140 7.05 2.88 2.57
N GLU A 141 7.69 2.50 3.68
CA GLU A 141 8.01 1.09 3.98
C GLU A 141 6.75 0.23 4.16
N TRP A 142 5.73 0.75 4.86
CA TRP A 142 4.43 0.08 4.93
C TRP A 142 3.78 -0.05 3.56
N TYR A 143 3.85 0.97 2.71
CA TYR A 143 3.34 0.88 1.34
C TYR A 143 4.08 -0.17 0.51
N ARG A 144 5.39 -0.36 0.73
CA ARG A 144 6.18 -1.40 0.02
C ARG A 144 5.68 -2.81 0.32
N SER A 145 5.19 -3.09 1.54
CA SER A 145 4.58 -4.37 1.91
C SER A 145 3.31 -4.70 1.14
N ARG A 146 2.71 -3.74 0.40
CA ARG A 146 1.53 -4.00 -0.44
C ARG A 146 1.77 -5.12 -1.45
N TRP A 147 3.00 -5.29 -1.94
CA TRP A 147 3.31 -6.32 -2.94
C TRP A 147 3.13 -7.75 -2.41
N ASP A 148 3.12 -7.95 -1.09
CA ASP A 148 2.95 -9.27 -0.49
C ASP A 148 1.62 -9.91 -0.88
N ILE A 149 0.55 -9.11 -1.05
CA ILE A 149 -0.75 -9.64 -1.49
C ILE A 149 -0.70 -10.21 -2.91
N GLU A 150 0.12 -9.65 -3.80
CA GLU A 150 0.32 -10.16 -5.16
C GLU A 150 1.10 -11.47 -5.14
N THR A 151 2.08 -11.58 -4.24
CA THR A 151 2.83 -12.83 -4.03
C THR A 151 1.91 -13.90 -3.47
N TYR A 152 1.04 -13.56 -2.51
CA TYR A 152 0.01 -14.45 -1.99
C TYR A 152 -0.92 -14.94 -3.10
N PHE A 153 -1.48 -14.05 -3.93
CA PHE A 153 -2.34 -14.47 -5.04
C PHE A 153 -1.58 -15.27 -6.11
N ARG A 154 -0.28 -15.04 -6.30
CA ARG A 154 0.56 -15.89 -7.15
C ARG A 154 0.70 -17.31 -6.58
N VAL A 155 0.86 -17.45 -5.27
CA VAL A 155 0.87 -18.77 -4.61
C VAL A 155 -0.48 -19.45 -4.78
N VAL A 156 -1.59 -18.73 -4.56
CA VAL A 156 -2.95 -19.30 -4.69
C VAL A 156 -3.27 -19.70 -6.13
N LYS A 157 -2.97 -18.85 -7.11
CA LYS A 157 -3.32 -19.11 -8.52
C LYS A 157 -2.32 -20.01 -9.23
N GLY A 158 -1.03 -19.73 -9.11
CA GLY A 158 0.03 -20.47 -9.79
C GLY A 158 0.48 -21.71 -9.02
N GLY A 159 0.68 -21.59 -7.70
CA GLY A 159 1.13 -22.69 -6.85
C GLY A 159 0.03 -23.70 -6.57
N CYS A 160 -1.10 -23.24 -6.03
CA CYS A 160 -2.23 -24.11 -5.72
C CYS A 160 -3.13 -24.42 -6.93
N GLN A 161 -2.91 -23.76 -8.08
CA GLN A 161 -3.68 -23.98 -9.32
C GLN A 161 -5.20 -23.90 -9.12
N ILE A 162 -5.65 -22.94 -8.30
CA ILE A 162 -7.06 -22.82 -7.91
C ILE A 162 -8.02 -22.72 -9.11
N GLU A 163 -7.56 -22.14 -10.22
CA GLU A 163 -8.32 -21.91 -11.45
C GLU A 163 -8.45 -23.16 -12.32
N SER A 164 -7.72 -24.24 -12.01
CA SER A 164 -7.77 -25.52 -12.74
C SER A 164 -8.87 -26.47 -12.24
N ASN A 165 -9.60 -26.09 -11.19
CA ASN A 165 -10.64 -26.95 -10.62
C ASN A 165 -11.94 -26.91 -11.45
N CYS A 166 -12.50 -28.09 -11.79
CA CYS A 166 -13.75 -28.20 -12.56
C CYS A 166 -14.98 -28.53 -11.69
N PHE A 167 -15.29 -27.68 -10.70
CA PHE A 167 -16.51 -27.86 -9.91
C PHE A 167 -17.77 -27.50 -10.71
N ARG A 168 -18.83 -28.30 -10.53
CA ARG A 168 -20.10 -28.15 -11.26
C ARG A 168 -21.13 -27.25 -10.56
N THR A 169 -20.85 -26.79 -9.34
CA THR A 169 -21.74 -25.89 -8.59
C THR A 169 -20.95 -24.77 -7.92
N GLU A 170 -21.57 -23.60 -7.81
CA GLU A 170 -20.99 -22.42 -7.16
C GLU A 170 -20.60 -22.70 -5.71
N GLN A 171 -21.48 -23.32 -4.91
CA GLN A 171 -21.17 -23.60 -3.50
C GLN A 171 -19.92 -24.45 -3.32
N ARG A 172 -19.73 -25.48 -4.17
CA ARG A 172 -18.54 -26.35 -4.10
C ARG A 172 -17.28 -25.57 -4.49
N MET A 173 -17.39 -24.71 -5.50
CA MET A 173 -16.30 -23.82 -5.91
C MET A 173 -15.93 -22.84 -4.78
N LEU A 174 -16.89 -22.16 -4.16
CA LEU A 174 -16.64 -21.21 -3.06
C LEU A 174 -16.01 -21.89 -1.84
N ASN A 175 -16.50 -23.06 -1.44
CA ASN A 175 -15.92 -23.83 -0.33
C ASN A 175 -14.47 -24.22 -0.63
N CYS A 176 -14.20 -24.66 -1.86
CA CYS A 176 -12.85 -25.01 -2.29
C CYS A 176 -11.92 -23.79 -2.29
N ILE A 177 -12.42 -22.64 -2.79
CA ILE A 177 -11.67 -21.39 -2.78
C ILE A 177 -11.28 -20.99 -1.35
N ALA A 178 -12.22 -21.06 -0.40
CA ALA A 178 -11.96 -20.74 0.99
C ALA A 178 -10.82 -21.61 1.58
N ILE A 179 -10.82 -22.91 1.29
CA ILE A 179 -9.76 -23.83 1.74
C ILE A 179 -8.42 -23.47 1.09
N TYR A 180 -8.38 -23.24 -0.22
CA TYR A 180 -7.17 -22.86 -0.93
C TYR A 180 -6.61 -21.51 -0.47
N MET A 181 -7.46 -20.56 -0.07
CA MET A 181 -7.02 -19.29 0.50
C MET A 181 -6.27 -19.49 1.82
N ILE A 182 -6.70 -20.43 2.67
CA ILE A 182 -6.02 -20.78 3.93
C ILE A 182 -4.70 -21.50 3.64
N ILE A 183 -4.70 -22.48 2.73
CA ILE A 183 -3.50 -23.23 2.33
C ILE A 183 -2.47 -22.29 1.71
N GLY A 184 -2.88 -21.45 0.76
CA GLY A 184 -2.02 -20.47 0.11
C GLY A 184 -1.41 -19.49 1.11
N TRP A 185 -2.16 -19.12 2.16
CA TRP A 185 -1.64 -18.23 3.20
C TRP A 185 -0.59 -18.93 4.04
N ARG A 186 -0.83 -20.19 4.44
CA ARG A 186 0.17 -21.01 5.14
C ARG A 186 1.45 -21.15 4.30
N LEU A 187 1.33 -21.56 3.04
CA LEU A 187 2.48 -21.73 2.12
C LEU A 187 3.28 -20.42 1.97
N HIS A 188 2.58 -19.30 1.76
CA HIS A 188 3.22 -18.00 1.66
C HIS A 188 3.94 -17.62 2.96
N SER A 189 3.26 -17.74 4.11
CA SER A 189 3.82 -17.42 5.43
C SER A 189 5.06 -18.25 5.76
N MET A 190 5.02 -19.56 5.53
CA MET A 190 6.16 -20.46 5.75
C MET A 190 7.35 -20.09 4.88
N THR A 191 7.11 -19.88 3.58
CA THR A 191 8.16 -19.52 2.62
C THR A 191 8.79 -18.17 2.97
N THR A 192 7.99 -17.19 3.35
CA THR A 192 8.48 -15.86 3.75
C THR A 192 9.30 -15.95 5.04
N ARG A 193 8.82 -16.66 6.06
CA ARG A 193 9.55 -16.85 7.33
C ARG A 193 10.87 -17.56 7.15
N ALA A 194 10.91 -18.64 6.36
CA ALA A 194 12.16 -19.37 6.11
C ALA A 194 13.21 -18.50 5.39
N ARG A 195 12.78 -17.52 4.58
CA ARG A 195 13.69 -16.58 3.90
C ARG A 195 14.13 -15.42 4.79
N THR A 196 13.26 -14.92 5.67
CA THR A 196 13.55 -13.75 6.50
C THR A 196 14.19 -14.11 7.84
N LEU A 197 13.91 -15.30 8.37
CA LEU A 197 14.35 -15.78 9.68
C LEU A 197 14.75 -17.26 9.60
N PRO A 198 15.80 -17.61 8.85
CA PRO A 198 16.16 -19.00 8.54
C PRO A 198 16.49 -19.85 9.77
N ASP A 199 16.99 -19.23 10.85
CA ASP A 199 17.42 -19.93 12.07
C ASP A 199 16.28 -20.18 13.07
N THR A 200 15.04 -19.86 12.70
CA THR A 200 13.87 -20.05 13.57
C THR A 200 13.47 -21.52 13.63
N SER A 201 13.12 -22.01 14.83
CA SER A 201 12.61 -23.39 14.99
C SER A 201 11.38 -23.65 14.11
N CYS A 202 11.37 -24.82 13.47
CA CYS A 202 10.24 -25.31 12.68
C CYS A 202 8.96 -25.48 13.52
N THR A 203 9.09 -25.70 14.83
CA THR A 203 7.96 -25.81 15.78
C THR A 203 7.13 -24.53 15.92
N ASN A 204 7.62 -23.39 15.41
CA ASN A 204 6.84 -22.13 15.35
C ASN A 204 5.82 -22.11 14.21
N VAL A 205 5.81 -23.16 13.38
CA VAL A 205 4.99 -23.29 12.17
C VAL A 205 4.28 -24.64 12.15
N TYR A 206 5.00 -25.71 12.46
CA TYR A 206 4.49 -27.08 12.45
C TYR A 206 4.10 -27.53 13.86
N SER A 207 2.99 -28.26 13.96
CA SER A 207 2.69 -29.05 15.16
C SER A 207 3.62 -30.26 15.28
N GLU A 208 3.67 -30.91 16.45
CA GLU A 208 4.49 -32.13 16.63
C GLU A 208 4.13 -33.30 15.69
N LYS A 209 2.92 -33.28 15.12
CA LYS A 209 2.42 -34.32 14.22
C LYS A 209 2.67 -34.02 12.74
N GLU A 210 2.91 -32.75 12.40
CA GLU A 210 3.23 -32.28 11.04
C GLU A 210 4.74 -32.31 10.81
#